data_AF-A0A1F2X2T4-F1
#
_entry.id   AF-A0A1F2X2T4-F1
#
_cell.length_a   1.000
_cell.length_b   1.000
_cell.length_c   1.000
_cell.angle_alpha   90.00
_cell.angle_beta   90.00
_cell.angle_gamma   90.00
#
_symmetry.space_group_name_H-M   'P 1'
#
loop_
_entity.id
_entity.type
_entity.pdbx_description
1 polymer ?
#
loop_
_entity_poly.entity_id
_entity_poly.type
_entity_poly.pdbx_seq_one_letter_code
_entity_poly.pdbx_strand_id
1 'polypeptide(L)'
;MVTYRIKGLPDGSEPDQDFEFILDDSELTRLRIPGEQRGPDVCIPDSPAQERWLLSRGDLMVPFWDCEWTFVSGEARQAFIELMESRSV
;
A
#
# COMPACT_ATOMS: atom_id res chain seq x y z
N MET A 1 7.81 -8.74 -7.94
CA MET A 1 7.90 -7.66 -6.94
C MET A 1 8.11 -6.37 -7.69
N VAL A 2 7.11 -5.51 -7.66
CA VAL A 2 7.09 -4.19 -8.29
C VAL A 2 6.96 -3.15 -7.20
N THR A 3 7.77 -2.10 -7.26
CA THR A 3 7.72 -1.00 -6.29
C THR A 3 7.18 0.25 -6.97
N TYR A 4 6.07 0.78 -6.47
CA TYR A 4 5.53 2.07 -6.87
C TYR A 4 5.99 3.14 -5.90
N ARG A 5 6.50 4.24 -6.43
CA ARG A 5 6.83 5.44 -5.67
C ARG A 5 5.97 6.59 -6.16
N ILE A 6 5.27 7.23 -5.24
CA ILE A 6 4.41 8.38 -5.55
C ILE A 6 4.71 9.52 -4.59
N LYS A 7 4.54 10.75 -5.09
CA LYS A 7 4.61 11.95 -4.27
C LYS A 7 3.20 12.37 -3.86
N GLY A 8 2.95 12.43 -2.55
CA GLY A 8 1.62 12.62 -1.98
C GLY A 8 0.74 11.39 -2.09
N LEU A 9 -0.20 11.27 -1.14
CA LEU A 9 -1.19 10.20 -1.17
C LEU A 9 -2.29 10.51 -2.20
N PRO A 10 -2.93 9.50 -2.81
CA PRO A 10 -3.92 9.72 -3.89
C PRO A 10 -5.18 10.49 -3.51
N ASP A 11 -5.48 10.62 -2.22
CA ASP A 11 -6.56 11.45 -1.69
C ASP A 11 -6.19 12.94 -1.57
N GLY A 12 -4.95 13.30 -1.92
CA GLY A 12 -4.40 14.66 -1.83
C GLY A 12 -3.75 14.98 -0.49
N SER A 13 -3.68 14.02 0.44
CA SER A 13 -2.97 14.20 1.71
C SER A 13 -1.45 14.08 1.55
N GLU A 14 -0.71 14.72 2.46
CA GLU A 14 0.76 14.70 2.51
C GLU A 14 1.46 15.01 1.17
N PRO A 15 1.09 16.10 0.45
CA PRO A 15 1.48 16.33 -0.95
C PRO A 15 2.99 16.46 -1.20
N ASP A 16 3.78 16.69 -0.14
CA ASP A 16 5.23 16.86 -0.22
C ASP A 16 6.02 15.63 0.21
N GLN A 17 5.36 14.57 0.70
CA GLN A 17 6.02 13.33 1.14
C GLN A 17 6.08 12.30 0.01
N ASP A 18 7.16 11.53 -0.02
CA ASP A 18 7.29 10.37 -0.91
C ASP A 18 6.81 9.10 -0.20
N PHE A 19 6.01 8.31 -0.90
CA PHE A 19 5.46 7.06 -0.41
C PHE A 19 5.89 5.90 -1.30
N GLU A 20 6.20 4.76 -0.68
CA GLU A 20 6.61 3.54 -1.37
C GLU A 20 5.59 2.41 -1.13
N PHE A 21 5.13 1.79 -2.21
CA PHE A 21 4.18 0.69 -2.20
C PHE A 21 4.82 -0.50 -2.92
N ILE A 22 5.01 -1.61 -2.20
CA ILE A 22 5.72 -2.79 -2.70
C ILE A 22 4.68 -3.87 -3.00
N LEU A 23 4.46 -4.15 -4.27
CA LEU A 23 3.55 -5.18 -4.72
C LEU A 23 4.33 -6.48 -4.93
N ASP A 24 3.97 -7.53 -4.20
CA ASP A 24 4.55 -8.84 -4.42
C ASP A 24 3.73 -9.58 -5.49
N ASP A 25 4.41 -10.10 -6.51
CA ASP A 25 3.79 -10.86 -7.61
C ASP A 25 3.96 -12.37 -7.42
N SER A 26 4.77 -12.78 -6.43
CA SER A 26 4.96 -14.18 -6.07
C SER A 26 3.80 -14.71 -5.21
N GLU A 27 3.24 -13.84 -4.37
CA GLU A 27 1.95 -14.03 -3.73
C GLU A 27 0.91 -13.14 -4.42
N LEU A 28 0.01 -13.74 -5.20
CA LEU A 28 -0.88 -13.09 -6.18
C LEU A 28 -1.77 -11.93 -5.69
N THR A 29 -1.69 -11.53 -4.42
CA THR A 29 -2.64 -10.59 -3.80
C THR A 29 -2.01 -9.72 -2.70
N ARG A 30 -0.68 -9.60 -2.61
CA ARG A 30 -0.04 -8.86 -1.51
C ARG A 30 0.47 -7.48 -1.91
N LEU A 31 0.11 -6.50 -1.10
CA LEU A 31 0.73 -5.18 -1.06
C LEU A 31 1.44 -5.03 0.27
N ARG A 32 2.62 -4.43 0.27
CA ARG A 32 3.40 -4.11 1.46
C ARG A 32 3.76 -2.62 1.47
N ILE A 33 3.84 -2.04 2.66
CA ILE A 33 4.45 -0.72 2.89
C ILE A 33 5.75 -0.85 3.72
N PRO A 34 6.66 0.13 3.63
CA PRO A 34 7.82 0.22 4.51
C PRO A 34 7.42 0.37 5.99
N GLY A 35 8.17 -0.31 6.86
CA GLY A 35 7.95 -0.30 8.30
C GLY A 35 8.78 -1.35 9.05
N GLU A 36 8.85 -1.22 10.38
CA GLU A 36 9.42 -2.22 11.28
C GLU A 36 8.38 -3.32 11.59
N GLN A 37 8.79 -4.58 11.52
CA GLN A 37 8.01 -5.72 12.02
C GLN A 37 8.39 -5.98 13.48
N ARG A 38 7.43 -5.86 14.41
CA ARG A 38 7.63 -6.10 15.84
C ARG A 38 6.86 -7.31 16.35
N GLY A 39 7.05 -8.43 15.66
CA GLY A 39 6.34 -9.68 15.93
C GLY A 39 5.19 -9.90 14.95
N PRO A 40 4.52 -11.06 15.03
CA PRO A 40 3.72 -11.63 13.94
C PRO A 40 2.52 -10.79 13.50
N ASP A 41 2.08 -9.83 14.30
CA ASP A 41 0.88 -9.02 14.03
C ASP A 41 1.12 -7.50 14.20
N VAL A 42 2.38 -7.06 14.38
CA VAL A 42 2.66 -5.65 14.71
C VAL A 42 3.52 -5.02 13.64
N CYS A 43 2.86 -4.24 12.77
CA CYS A 43 3.50 -3.27 11.90
C CYS A 43 3.75 -1.96 12.65
N ILE A 44 4.95 -1.40 12.53
CA ILE A 44 5.20 0.03 12.79
C ILE A 44 5.54 0.65 11.43
N PRO A 45 4.57 1.28 10.75
CA PRO A 45 4.81 1.82 9.41
C PRO A 45 5.77 3.01 9.49
N ASP A 46 6.66 3.13 8.51
CA ASP A 46 7.55 4.30 8.39
C ASP A 46 6.72 5.59 8.22
N SER A 47 5.53 5.47 7.62
CA SER A 47 4.54 6.54 7.55
C SER A 47 3.15 6.10 8.03
N PRO A 48 2.70 6.56 9.21
CA PRO A 48 1.33 6.33 9.69
C PRO A 48 0.25 6.95 8.80
N ALA A 49 0.58 7.93 7.96
CA ALA A 49 -0.37 8.47 6.98
C ALA A 49 -0.67 7.45 5.88
N GLN A 50 0.35 6.73 5.40
CA GLN A 50 0.22 5.70 4.39
C GLN A 50 -0.66 4.54 4.86
N GLU A 51 -0.41 4.06 6.09
CA GLU A 51 -1.24 3.01 6.70
C GLU A 51 -2.70 3.45 6.84
N ARG A 52 -2.96 4.66 7.35
CA ARG A 52 -4.32 5.20 7.48
C ARG A 52 -5.03 5.32 6.13
N TRP A 53 -4.30 5.72 5.10
CA TRP A 53 -4.85 5.77 3.75
C TRP A 53 -5.22 4.36 3.26
N LEU A 54 -4.36 3.36 3.43
CA LEU A 54 -4.68 1.97 3.08
C LEU A 54 -5.86 1.40 3.87
N LEU A 55 -5.97 1.72 5.16
CA LEU A 55 -7.13 1.36 5.99
C LEU A 55 -8.43 1.98 5.47
N SER A 56 -8.36 3.18 4.88
CA SER A 56 -9.53 3.81 4.24
C SER A 56 -9.93 3.14 2.92
N ARG A 57 -9.01 2.36 2.30
CA ARG A 57 -9.22 1.63 1.05
C ARG A 57 -9.72 0.19 1.26
N GLY A 58 -10.65 0.02 2.21
CA GLY A 58 -11.32 -1.26 2.44
C GLY A 58 -12.11 -1.79 1.23
N ASP A 59 -12.34 -0.95 0.23
CA ASP A 59 -12.87 -1.31 -1.09
C ASP A 59 -11.86 -2.10 -1.94
N LEU A 60 -10.56 -1.87 -1.75
CA LEU A 60 -9.51 -2.50 -2.54
C LEU A 60 -8.83 -3.65 -1.80
N MET A 61 -8.67 -3.51 -0.49
CA MET A 61 -7.79 -4.40 0.27
C MET A 61 -8.12 -4.42 1.75
N VAL A 62 -7.70 -5.50 2.41
CA VAL A 62 -7.83 -5.69 3.85
C VAL A 62 -6.45 -5.82 4.49
N PRO A 63 -6.24 -5.28 5.71
CA PRO A 63 -4.99 -5.46 6.43
C PRO A 63 -4.63 -6.94 6.59
N PHE A 64 -3.34 -7.22 6.55
CA PHE A 64 -2.74 -8.51 6.85
C PHE A 64 -1.60 -8.31 7.87
N TRP A 65 -0.79 -9.33 8.07
CA TRP A 65 0.37 -9.30 8.95
C TRP A 65 1.46 -8.38 8.42
N ASP A 66 2.36 -7.95 9.30
CA ASP A 66 3.70 -7.48 8.92
C ASP A 66 3.78 -6.33 7.89
N CYS A 67 2.91 -5.32 8.05
CA CYS A 67 2.79 -4.16 7.15
C CYS A 67 2.29 -4.52 5.76
N GLU A 68 1.49 -5.59 5.65
CA GLU A 68 0.93 -6.06 4.40
C GLU A 68 -0.58 -5.90 4.35
N TRP A 69 -1.09 -5.86 3.12
CA TRP A 69 -2.50 -5.80 2.76
C TRP A 69 -2.79 -6.86 1.71
N THR A 70 -3.97 -7.46 1.81
CA THR A 70 -4.48 -8.42 0.84
C THR A 70 -5.47 -7.73 -0.07
N PHE A 71 -5.29 -7.78 -1.38
CA PHE A 71 -6.32 -7.33 -2.31
C PHE A 71 -7.57 -8.21 -2.19
N VAL A 72 -8.75 -7.60 -2.18
CA VAL A 72 -10.02 -8.34 -2.06
C VAL A 72 -10.40 -9.07 -3.35
N SER A 73 -9.85 -8.65 -4.49
CA SER A 73 -10.05 -9.28 -5.81
C SER A 73 -8.93 -8.89 -6.79
N GLY A 74 -8.87 -9.58 -7.94
CA GLY A 74 -7.97 -9.20 -9.03
C GLY A 74 -8.32 -7.84 -9.65
N GLU A 75 -9.61 -7.48 -9.69
CA GLU A 75 -10.07 -6.17 -10.17
C GLU A 75 -9.63 -5.04 -9.24
N ALA A 76 -9.70 -5.26 -7.92
CA ALA A 76 -9.21 -4.32 -6.92
C ALA A 76 -7.69 -4.11 -7.04
N ARG A 77 -6.94 -5.18 -7.28
CA ARG A 77 -5.49 -5.10 -7.56
C ARG A 77 -5.23 -4.26 -8.82
N GLN A 78 -5.95 -4.52 -9.90
CA GLN A 78 -5.79 -3.76 -11.14
C GLN A 78 -6.13 -2.27 -10.97
N ALA A 79 -7.22 -1.96 -10.27
CA ALA A 79 -7.61 -0.59 -9.96
C ALA A 79 -6.55 0.14 -9.11
N PHE A 80 -5.91 -0.56 -8.16
CA PHE A 80 -4.79 -0.01 -7.40
C PHE A 80 -3.58 0.29 -8.30
N ILE A 81 -3.21 -0.64 -9.18
CA ILE A 81 -2.09 -0.47 -10.12
C ILE A 81 -2.32 0.75 -11.02
N GLU A 82 -3.50 0.87 -11.63
CA GLU A 82 -3.86 2.02 -12.47
C GLU A 82 -3.80 3.35 -11.69
N LEU A 83 -4.25 3.33 -10.43
CA LEU A 83 -4.15 4.49 -9.55
C LEU A 83 -2.69 4.89 -9.30
N MET A 84 -1.81 3.92 -9.03
CA MET A 84 -0.39 4.18 -8.81
C MET A 84 0.31 4.68 -10.08
N GLU A 85 0.06 4.05 -11.23
CA GLU A 85 0.65 4.44 -12.52
C GLU A 85 0.25 5.85 -12.95
N SER A 86 -0.96 6.29 -12.63
CA SER A 86 -1.41 7.66 -12.91
C SER A 86 -0.72 8.74 -12.06
N ARG A 87 -0.01 8.34 -10.99
CA ARG A 87 0.61 9.21 -9.98
C ARG A 87 2.12 9.04 -9.85
N SER A 88 2.66 7.94 -10.36
CA SER A 88 4.10 7.71 -10.42
C SER A 88 4.76 8.75 -11.32
N VAL A 89 5.83 9.36 -10.80
CA VAL A 89 6.63 10.40 -11.47
C VAL A 89 7.86 9.77 -12.12
#